data_AF-A0A5E7Q0G8-F1
#
_entry.id   AF-A0A5E7Q0G8-F1
#
_cell.length_a   1.000
_cell.length_b   1.000
_cell.length_c   1.000
_cell.angle_alpha   90.00
_cell.angle_beta   90.00
_cell.angle_gamma   90.00
#
_symmetry.space_group_name_H-M   'P 1'
#
loop_
_entity.id
_entity.type
_entity.pdbx_description
1 polymer ?
#
loop_
_entity_poly.entity_id
_entity_poly.type
_entity_poly.pdbx_seq_one_letter_code
_entity_poly.pdbx_strand_id
1 'polypeptide(L)'
;MTYLPTKPRSFSLSHVAATWGLVLLAQSVCAMPAPQTSLAKSESVLYTPSGMQSYPDTLNDDMREGALSLDALAEQAARTHASVAARRAAVNAADADQDSAWQQFLPTPSLQTQLGHSGDHTTVASLSQPLWTGGRLTGGLDAAKARAKSARFSVGEAQQGLGFSVTAAYQDFLQARGRQQVLERYLTRLDEYQQSMQRRVEGGASPSSDLELVRSRRSGARAQFKAAEAAEEVALVQLSQLVGRRLTRADILIERSASSPAALEDVVARADNFSPTLLRLSQDIAASRGDAAVSKAAMFPTLALVAQNEQGQGNVGQNSTNTVMLQVQFTPGAGLSALSRSSSAQAQVDVAQDNREAARTDLESRVSSEYQNQRSAMESQPDVEANAVGAAKVLASYERLFITGKRSWLDVINAASELSNSEIAVSDLTAQRVAGRYRIALYDGEPLWMTYANDQ
;
A
#
# COMPACT_ATOMS: atom_id res chain seq x y z
N MET A 1 -19.41 43.20 -25.58
CA MET A 1 -19.37 44.31 -24.60
C MET A 1 -19.27 43.67 -23.23
N THR A 2 -18.27 44.11 -22.47
CA THR A 2 -17.63 43.41 -21.35
C THR A 2 -18.00 44.13 -20.04
N TYR A 3 -18.21 43.42 -18.93
CA TYR A 3 -17.53 43.59 -17.62
C TYR A 3 -18.32 43.09 -16.40
N LEU A 4 -17.51 42.58 -15.46
CA LEU A 4 -17.72 41.89 -14.19
C LEU A 4 -18.50 42.64 -13.08
N PRO A 5 -18.94 41.94 -12.00
CA PRO A 5 -19.30 42.55 -10.72
C PRO A 5 -18.18 42.48 -9.67
N THR A 6 -18.14 43.48 -8.77
CA THR A 6 -17.24 43.59 -7.60
C THR A 6 -17.98 43.61 -6.26
N LYS A 7 -17.34 42.99 -5.24
CA LYS A 7 -17.58 42.93 -3.77
C LYS A 7 -18.36 44.06 -3.07
N PRO A 8 -18.80 43.79 -1.81
CA PRO A 8 -18.64 44.73 -0.70
C PRO A 8 -17.82 44.19 0.49
N ARG A 9 -17.38 45.13 1.33
CA ARG A 9 -16.37 45.04 2.40
C ARG A 9 -16.97 45.18 3.81
N SER A 10 -16.36 44.48 4.75
CA SER A 10 -16.00 44.79 6.15
C SER A 10 -16.99 45.49 7.12
N PHE A 11 -17.30 44.79 8.21
CA PHE A 11 -17.71 45.36 9.50
C PHE A 11 -16.49 45.60 10.41
N SER A 12 -16.51 46.73 11.12
CA SER A 12 -15.57 47.15 12.16
C SER A 12 -16.33 47.27 13.48
N LEU A 13 -15.79 46.75 14.57
CA LEU A 13 -16.26 47.02 15.94
C LEU A 13 -15.07 47.21 16.88
N SER A 14 -15.23 48.22 17.71
CA SER A 14 -14.26 48.88 18.57
C SER A 14 -14.38 48.44 20.04
N HIS A 15 -13.21 48.34 20.70
CA HIS A 15 -12.92 48.61 22.12
C HIS A 15 -13.55 47.72 23.21
N VAL A 16 -12.72 47.22 24.14
CA VAL A 16 -12.66 47.64 25.56
C VAL A 16 -11.55 46.86 26.29
N ALA A 17 -10.89 47.56 27.21
CA ALA A 17 -9.70 47.22 27.99
C ALA A 17 -9.88 46.11 29.05
N ALA A 18 -8.78 45.46 29.44
CA ALA A 18 -8.56 44.99 30.82
C ALA A 18 -7.07 44.74 31.09
N THR A 19 -6.64 45.22 32.25
CA THR A 19 -5.29 45.36 32.80
C THR A 19 -4.83 44.15 33.65
N TRP A 20 -3.53 43.87 33.57
CA TRP A 20 -2.57 43.35 34.57
C TRP A 20 -3.06 42.66 35.86
N GLY A 21 -2.55 41.45 36.09
CA GLY A 21 -2.52 40.77 37.39
C GLY A 21 -1.33 39.81 37.50
N LEU A 22 -0.33 40.22 38.29
CA LEU A 22 0.87 39.47 38.68
C LEU A 22 0.51 38.38 39.71
N VAL A 23 0.95 37.13 39.55
CA VAL A 23 1.05 36.17 40.66
C VAL A 23 2.37 35.40 40.57
N LEU A 24 3.20 35.66 41.57
CA LEU A 24 4.45 35.01 41.93
C LEU A 24 4.11 33.82 42.84
N LEU A 25 4.60 32.61 42.55
CA LEU A 25 4.64 31.52 43.51
C LEU A 25 5.90 30.68 43.28
N ALA A 26 6.93 31.00 44.06
CA ALA A 26 8.08 30.15 44.30
C ALA A 26 7.66 29.03 45.27
N GLN A 27 7.92 27.77 44.91
CA GLN A 27 7.83 26.64 45.83
C GLN A 27 9.23 26.13 46.16
N SER A 28 9.58 26.26 47.43
CA SER A 28 10.78 25.75 48.08
C SER A 28 10.64 24.25 48.32
N VAL A 29 11.62 23.47 47.84
CA VAL A 29 11.80 22.05 48.17
C VAL A 29 12.54 21.95 49.50
N CYS A 30 11.94 21.29 50.49
CA CYS A 30 12.60 20.92 51.74
C CYS A 30 12.48 19.40 51.93
N ALA A 31 13.61 18.77 52.26
CA ALA A 31 13.80 17.33 52.43
C ALA A 31 13.74 16.91 53.92
N MET A 32 13.62 15.59 54.13
CA MET A 32 13.74 14.77 55.38
C MET A 32 12.43 14.38 56.12
N PRO A 33 12.42 13.30 56.95
CA PRO A 33 12.77 11.90 56.66
C PRO A 33 11.66 10.91 57.15
N ALA A 34 11.85 9.61 56.88
CA ALA A 34 10.93 8.51 57.16
C ALA A 34 10.74 8.17 58.67
N PRO A 35 9.61 7.54 59.06
CA PRO A 35 9.53 6.69 60.24
C PRO A 35 9.41 5.20 59.85
N GLN A 36 10.20 4.37 60.51
CA GLN A 36 10.05 2.93 60.54
C GLN A 36 8.90 2.54 61.49
N THR A 37 8.02 1.66 61.05
CA THR A 37 7.11 0.94 61.95
C THR A 37 7.08 -0.52 61.53
N SER A 38 7.73 -1.36 62.33
CA SER A 38 7.54 -2.81 62.34
C SER A 38 6.14 -3.16 62.85
N LEU A 39 5.49 -4.20 62.30
CA LEU A 39 4.91 -5.31 63.09
C LEU A 39 4.18 -6.33 62.20
N ALA A 40 4.30 -7.58 62.65
CA ALA A 40 3.40 -8.73 62.46
C ALA A 40 3.40 -9.46 61.11
N LYS A 41 4.25 -10.49 61.10
CA LYS A 41 4.17 -11.74 60.33
C LYS A 41 2.76 -12.35 60.43
N SER A 42 2.01 -12.35 59.33
CA SER A 42 0.86 -13.23 59.13
C SER A 42 1.19 -14.20 58.00
N GLU A 43 1.35 -15.46 58.35
CA GLU A 43 1.48 -16.57 57.40
C GLU A 43 0.15 -16.73 56.67
N SER A 44 0.08 -16.21 55.45
CA SER A 44 -0.97 -16.59 54.50
C SER A 44 -0.47 -17.80 53.72
N VAL A 45 -1.00 -18.96 54.08
CA VAL A 45 -0.86 -20.20 53.33
C VAL A 45 -1.54 -19.98 51.97
N LEU A 46 -0.73 -19.69 50.94
CA LEU A 46 -1.17 -19.65 49.55
C LEU A 46 -1.49 -21.08 49.11
N TYR A 47 -2.77 -21.43 49.18
CA TYR A 47 -3.33 -22.55 48.45
C TYR A 47 -3.28 -22.21 46.95
N THR A 48 -2.29 -22.74 46.24
CA THR A 48 -2.27 -22.78 44.77
C THR A 48 -3.32 -23.78 44.29
N PRO A 49 -4.39 -23.36 43.59
CA PRO A 49 -5.26 -24.31 42.93
C PRO A 49 -4.51 -24.94 41.76
N SER A 50 -4.25 -26.24 41.86
CA SER A 50 -3.78 -27.11 40.78
C SER A 50 -4.70 -26.93 39.56
N GLY A 51 -4.15 -26.40 38.46
CA GLY A 51 -4.91 -26.12 37.23
C GLY A 51 -4.43 -24.91 36.42
N MET A 52 -3.50 -24.09 36.94
CA MET A 52 -2.69 -23.23 36.08
C MET A 52 -1.60 -24.08 35.42
N GLN A 53 -1.91 -24.66 34.27
CA GLN A 53 -0.85 -24.81 33.28
C GLN A 53 -0.36 -23.40 32.95
N SER A 54 0.84 -23.10 33.45
CA SER A 54 1.74 -22.15 32.81
C SER A 54 1.56 -22.29 31.30
N TYR A 55 1.38 -21.17 30.61
CA TYR A 55 1.57 -21.11 29.17
C TYR A 55 2.82 -21.95 28.86
N PRO A 56 2.73 -23.03 28.08
CA PRO A 56 3.93 -23.75 27.73
C PRO A 56 4.76 -22.77 26.90
N ASP A 57 5.83 -22.27 27.52
CA ASP A 57 6.96 -21.58 26.91
C ASP A 57 7.80 -22.59 26.09
N THR A 58 7.12 -23.55 25.46
CA THR A 58 7.65 -24.67 24.68
C THR A 58 6.82 -24.81 23.40
N LEU A 59 6.73 -23.73 22.65
CA LEU A 59 6.81 -23.82 21.19
C LEU A 59 8.24 -23.43 20.82
N ASN A 60 9.17 -24.34 21.17
CA ASN A 60 10.47 -24.37 20.54
C ASN A 60 10.25 -24.35 19.03
N ASP A 61 10.63 -23.25 18.41
CA ASP A 61 11.50 -23.26 17.22
C ASP A 61 11.16 -24.28 16.13
N ASP A 62 9.88 -24.40 15.76
CA ASP A 62 9.49 -24.92 14.45
C ASP A 62 9.75 -23.81 13.40
N MET A 63 11.01 -23.36 13.31
CA MET A 63 11.61 -22.85 12.07
C MET A 63 11.64 -24.04 11.10
N ARG A 64 10.46 -24.47 10.64
CA ARG A 64 10.34 -25.54 9.64
C ARG A 64 11.01 -25.01 8.38
N GLU A 65 12.14 -25.61 8.01
CA GLU A 65 12.86 -25.34 6.77
C GLU A 65 11.84 -25.30 5.61
N GLY A 66 11.53 -24.10 5.11
CA GLY A 66 10.59 -23.87 4.00
C GLY A 66 9.35 -23.01 4.28
N ALA A 67 9.04 -22.63 5.52
CA ALA A 67 7.96 -21.67 5.79
C ALA A 67 8.38 -20.25 5.36
N LEU A 68 7.53 -19.57 4.58
CA LEU A 68 7.79 -18.22 4.09
C LEU A 68 7.36 -17.17 5.11
N SER A 69 8.28 -16.24 5.41
CA SER A 69 7.97 -14.99 6.11
C SER A 69 7.12 -14.06 5.25
N LEU A 70 6.54 -13.01 5.87
CA LEU A 70 5.80 -12.00 5.13
C LEU A 70 6.66 -11.33 4.06
N ASP A 71 7.92 -11.05 4.37
CA ASP A 71 8.88 -10.47 3.43
C ASP A 71 9.15 -11.42 2.25
N ALA A 72 9.35 -12.71 2.52
CA ALA A 72 9.57 -13.71 1.47
C ALA A 72 8.33 -13.92 0.58
N LEU A 73 7.12 -13.86 1.14
CA LEU A 73 5.87 -13.90 0.38
C LEU A 73 5.75 -12.69 -0.56
N ALA A 74 6.04 -11.49 -0.05
CA ALA A 74 6.00 -10.26 -0.84
C ALA A 74 7.08 -10.23 -1.91
N GLU A 75 8.31 -10.65 -1.59
CA GLU A 75 9.40 -10.78 -2.55
C GLU A 75 9.03 -11.75 -3.68
N GLN A 76 8.50 -12.93 -3.31
CA GLN A 76 8.09 -13.91 -4.31
C GLN A 76 7.00 -13.34 -5.22
N ALA A 77 5.96 -12.71 -4.65
CA ALA A 77 4.92 -12.04 -5.42
C ALA A 77 5.48 -10.94 -6.34
N ALA A 78 6.39 -10.10 -5.84
CA ALA A 78 7.04 -9.04 -6.62
C ALA A 78 7.91 -9.58 -7.78
N ARG A 79 8.38 -10.83 -7.69
CA ARG A 79 9.17 -11.48 -8.74
C ARG A 79 8.32 -12.22 -9.77
N THR A 80 7.26 -12.92 -9.34
CA THR A 80 6.51 -13.87 -10.17
C THR A 80 5.20 -13.30 -10.73
N HIS A 81 4.61 -12.29 -10.10
CA HIS A 81 3.25 -11.85 -10.43
C HIS A 81 3.15 -11.18 -11.81
N ALA A 82 2.09 -11.51 -12.55
CA ALA A 82 1.90 -11.07 -13.93
C ALA A 82 1.79 -9.54 -14.09
N SER A 83 1.29 -8.83 -13.07
CA SER A 83 1.23 -7.36 -13.12
C SER A 83 2.61 -6.71 -13.19
N VAL A 84 3.62 -7.26 -12.51
CA VAL A 84 5.01 -6.76 -12.58
C VAL A 84 5.63 -7.12 -13.92
N ALA A 85 5.38 -8.33 -14.43
CA ALA A 85 5.81 -8.74 -15.76
C ALA A 85 5.24 -7.81 -16.85
N ALA A 86 3.98 -7.41 -16.76
CA ALA A 86 3.36 -6.44 -17.66
C ALA A 86 4.04 -5.06 -17.59
N ARG A 87 4.39 -4.57 -16.40
CA ARG A 87 5.15 -3.32 -16.24
C ARG A 87 6.56 -3.41 -16.81
N ARG A 88 7.26 -4.54 -16.65
CA ARG A 88 8.57 -4.77 -17.28
C ARG A 88 8.48 -4.78 -18.81
N ALA A 89 7.43 -5.36 -19.38
CA ALA A 89 7.18 -5.29 -20.82
C ALA A 89 6.94 -3.85 -21.29
N ALA A 90 6.24 -3.03 -20.49
CA ALA A 90 6.07 -1.60 -20.77
C ALA A 90 7.38 -0.81 -20.71
N VAL A 91 8.34 -1.21 -19.84
CA VAL A 91 9.70 -0.64 -19.84
C VAL A 91 10.40 -0.93 -21.17
N ASN A 92 10.40 -2.18 -21.64
CA ASN A 92 11.02 -2.54 -22.91
C ASN A 92 10.41 -1.77 -24.09
N ALA A 93 9.08 -1.55 -24.07
CA ALA A 93 8.41 -0.73 -25.08
C ALA A 93 8.87 0.74 -25.01
N ALA A 94 8.96 1.31 -23.80
CA ALA A 94 9.41 2.69 -23.61
C ALA A 94 10.90 2.89 -23.98
N ASP A 95 11.76 1.90 -23.74
CA ASP A 95 13.16 1.91 -24.18
C ASP A 95 13.24 1.88 -25.72
N ALA A 96 12.42 1.06 -26.38
CA ALA A 96 12.34 1.06 -27.85
C ALA A 96 11.81 2.39 -28.41
N ASP A 97 10.86 3.04 -27.74
CA ASP A 97 10.37 4.37 -28.10
C ASP A 97 11.47 5.44 -27.92
N GLN A 98 12.30 5.32 -26.88
CA GLN A 98 13.47 6.17 -26.69
C GLN A 98 14.47 6.01 -27.83
N ASP A 99 14.77 4.78 -28.23
CA ASP A 99 15.66 4.49 -29.35
C ASP A 99 15.09 5.02 -30.67
N SER A 100 13.79 4.85 -30.89
CA SER A 100 13.07 5.43 -32.04
C SER A 100 13.18 6.95 -32.06
N ALA A 101 13.02 7.62 -30.90
CA ALA A 101 13.19 9.07 -30.79
C ALA A 101 14.62 9.52 -31.12
N TRP A 102 15.64 8.74 -30.75
CA TRP A 102 17.03 9.01 -31.14
C TRP A 102 17.27 8.76 -32.64
N GLN A 103 16.66 7.72 -33.22
CA GLN A 103 16.80 7.41 -34.65
C GLN A 103 16.21 8.52 -35.54
N GLN A 104 15.28 9.34 -35.05
CA GLN A 104 14.78 10.51 -35.79
C GLN A 104 15.85 11.58 -36.07
N PHE A 105 17.02 11.51 -35.42
CA PHE A 105 18.17 12.37 -35.73
C PHE A 105 19.01 11.84 -36.90
N LEU A 106 18.81 10.59 -37.32
CA LEU A 106 19.53 9.99 -38.44
C LEU A 106 18.89 10.37 -39.79
N PRO A 107 19.60 10.15 -40.92
CA PRO A 107 19.02 10.34 -42.24
C PRO A 107 17.86 9.36 -42.48
N THR A 108 16.72 9.87 -42.94
CA THR A 108 15.54 9.07 -43.28
C THR A 108 15.55 8.72 -44.77
N PRO A 109 15.75 7.45 -45.15
CA PRO A 109 15.55 7.01 -46.52
C PRO A 109 14.06 6.89 -46.82
N SER A 110 13.65 7.26 -48.02
CA SER A 110 12.31 6.99 -48.53
C SER A 110 12.34 6.65 -50.00
N LEU A 111 11.41 5.79 -50.42
CA LEU A 111 11.24 5.36 -51.79
C LEU A 111 9.77 5.54 -52.15
N GLN A 112 9.49 6.38 -53.13
CA GLN A 112 8.15 6.60 -53.65
C GLN A 112 8.11 6.20 -55.12
N THR A 113 7.10 5.43 -55.52
CA THR A 113 6.84 5.14 -56.92
C THR A 113 5.46 5.66 -57.29
N GLN A 114 5.38 6.36 -58.42
CA GLN A 114 4.14 6.90 -58.98
C GLN A 114 3.91 6.26 -60.34
N LEU A 115 2.70 5.74 -60.55
CA LEU A 115 2.29 5.10 -61.81
C LEU A 115 1.34 6.04 -62.56
N GLY A 116 1.68 6.35 -63.80
CA GLY A 116 0.90 7.16 -64.72
C GLY A 116 -0.13 6.33 -65.51
N HIS A 117 -1.17 7.01 -66.02
CA HIS A 117 -2.26 6.37 -66.77
C HIS A 117 -1.83 5.78 -68.13
N SER A 118 -0.65 6.16 -68.64
CA SER A 118 -0.13 5.72 -69.95
C SER A 118 0.93 4.59 -69.85
N GLY A 119 1.14 4.02 -68.66
CA GLY A 119 2.21 3.04 -68.40
C GLY A 119 3.53 3.67 -67.95
N ASP A 120 3.58 5.00 -67.89
CA ASP A 120 4.71 5.76 -67.36
C ASP A 120 4.89 5.48 -65.85
N HIS A 121 6.13 5.40 -65.38
CA HIS A 121 6.41 5.31 -63.95
C HIS A 121 7.53 6.24 -63.54
N THR A 122 7.36 6.86 -62.37
CA THR A 122 8.38 7.70 -61.75
C THR A 122 8.73 7.12 -60.38
N THR A 123 9.97 6.70 -60.22
CA THR A 123 10.52 6.24 -58.94
C THR A 123 11.42 7.33 -58.36
N VAL A 124 11.11 7.81 -57.16
CA VAL A 124 11.88 8.80 -56.40
C VAL A 124 12.46 8.11 -55.18
N ALA A 125 13.79 7.96 -55.15
CA ALA A 125 14.51 7.63 -53.94
C ALA A 125 15.00 8.92 -53.28
N SER A 126 14.72 9.15 -52.01
CA SER A 126 15.21 10.32 -51.28
C SER A 126 15.79 9.97 -49.93
N LEU A 127 16.77 10.77 -49.50
CA LEU A 127 17.41 10.71 -48.21
C LEU A 127 17.30 12.10 -47.58
N SER A 128 16.62 12.19 -46.44
CA SER A 128 16.39 13.47 -45.73
C SER A 128 17.07 13.45 -44.37
N GLN A 129 17.97 14.41 -44.13
CA GLN A 129 18.63 14.61 -42.85
C GLN A 129 18.15 15.92 -42.21
N PRO A 130 17.47 15.90 -41.05
CA PRO A 130 17.19 17.12 -40.33
C PRO A 130 18.50 17.78 -39.87
N LEU A 131 18.69 19.06 -40.20
CA LEU A 131 19.82 19.87 -39.72
C LEU A 131 19.40 20.71 -38.51
N TRP A 132 18.17 21.23 -38.54
CA TRP A 132 17.62 22.01 -37.43
C TRP A 132 16.10 21.87 -37.39
N THR A 133 15.54 21.62 -36.21
CA THR A 133 14.09 21.39 -36.05
C THR A 133 13.46 22.29 -34.99
N GLY A 134 14.06 23.43 -34.67
CA GLY A 134 13.54 24.36 -33.66
C GLY A 134 13.41 23.77 -32.25
N GLY A 135 14.13 22.68 -31.94
CA GLY A 135 14.02 21.94 -30.67
C GLY A 135 13.02 20.77 -30.67
N ARG A 136 12.34 20.50 -31.79
CA ARG A 136 11.36 19.40 -31.91
C ARG A 136 11.97 18.03 -31.59
N LEU A 137 13.10 17.68 -32.22
CA LEU A 137 13.74 16.38 -32.02
C LEU A 137 14.35 16.25 -30.62
N THR A 138 14.99 17.30 -30.10
CA THR A 138 15.57 17.29 -28.76
C THR A 138 14.50 17.17 -27.67
N GLY A 139 13.41 17.96 -27.77
CA GLY A 139 12.28 17.85 -26.85
C GLY A 139 11.58 16.49 -26.91
N GLY A 140 11.45 15.92 -28.11
CA GLY A 140 10.90 14.57 -28.29
C GLY A 140 11.76 13.48 -27.66
N LEU A 141 13.09 13.57 -27.80
CA LEU A 141 14.04 12.66 -27.16
C LEU A 141 14.01 12.81 -25.63
N ASP A 142 13.98 14.04 -25.12
CA ASP A 142 13.90 14.28 -23.68
C ASP A 142 12.59 13.73 -23.09
N ALA A 143 11.47 13.91 -23.81
CA ALA A 143 10.19 13.32 -23.42
C ALA A 143 10.24 11.79 -23.43
N ALA A 144 10.83 11.17 -24.45
CA ALA A 144 10.96 9.72 -24.54
C ALA A 144 11.86 9.14 -23.43
N LYS A 145 12.99 9.79 -23.13
CA LYS A 145 13.86 9.42 -21.99
C LYS A 145 13.12 9.50 -20.65
N ALA A 146 12.36 10.57 -20.44
CA ALA A 146 11.56 10.72 -19.23
C ALA A 146 10.47 9.65 -19.12
N ARG A 147 9.79 9.31 -20.22
CA ARG A 147 8.82 8.20 -20.26
C ARG A 147 9.46 6.83 -19.96
N ALA A 148 10.65 6.57 -20.49
CA ALA A 148 11.39 5.34 -20.16
C ALA A 148 11.72 5.25 -18.66
N LYS A 149 12.19 6.35 -18.05
CA LYS A 149 12.40 6.42 -16.59
C LYS A 149 11.09 6.27 -15.79
N SER A 150 10.00 6.92 -16.24
CA SER A 150 8.66 6.78 -15.64
C SER A 150 8.20 5.32 -15.66
N ALA A 151 8.36 4.63 -16.80
CA ALA A 151 8.02 3.22 -16.95
C ALA A 151 8.81 2.34 -15.95
N ARG A 152 10.09 2.63 -15.70
CA ARG A 152 10.90 1.90 -14.71
C ARG A 152 10.37 2.09 -13.29
N PHE A 153 10.04 3.32 -12.88
CA PHE A 153 9.40 3.56 -11.56
C PHE A 153 8.00 2.94 -11.45
N SER A 154 7.28 2.78 -12.57
CA SER A 154 5.99 2.08 -12.57
C SER A 154 6.10 0.58 -12.22
N VAL A 155 7.28 -0.04 -12.43
CA VAL A 155 7.56 -1.40 -11.94
C VAL A 155 7.61 -1.39 -10.41
N GLY A 156 8.35 -0.45 -9.82
CA GLY A 156 8.43 -0.26 -8.37
C GLY A 156 7.06 0.01 -7.73
N GLU A 157 6.23 0.83 -8.37
CA GLU A 157 4.85 1.10 -7.93
C GLU A 157 3.99 -0.17 -7.93
N ALA A 158 4.10 -1.00 -8.97
CA ALA A 158 3.39 -2.28 -9.03
C ALA A 158 3.90 -3.29 -7.99
N GLN A 159 5.21 -3.32 -7.74
CA GLN A 159 5.83 -4.15 -6.71
C GLN A 159 5.40 -3.73 -5.30
N GLN A 160 5.41 -2.43 -5.01
CA GLN A 160 4.95 -1.90 -3.72
C GLN A 160 3.45 -2.18 -3.50
N GLY A 161 2.62 -1.98 -4.52
CA GLY A 161 1.19 -2.32 -4.47
C GLY A 161 0.92 -3.81 -4.20
N LEU A 162 1.73 -4.70 -4.77
CA LEU A 162 1.68 -6.13 -4.42
C LEU A 162 2.12 -6.39 -2.98
N GLY A 163 3.16 -5.71 -2.51
CA GLY A 163 3.56 -5.76 -1.10
C GLY A 163 2.39 -5.45 -0.17
N PHE A 164 1.66 -4.35 -0.41
CA PHE A 164 0.46 -4.00 0.36
C PHE A 164 -0.63 -5.07 0.28
N SER A 165 -0.87 -5.62 -0.92
CA SER A 165 -1.88 -6.66 -1.14
C SER A 165 -1.55 -7.96 -0.39
N VAL A 166 -0.29 -8.39 -0.44
CA VAL A 166 0.21 -9.57 0.30
C VAL A 166 0.09 -9.35 1.79
N THR A 167 0.42 -8.15 2.27
CA THR A 167 0.33 -7.79 3.70
C THR A 167 -1.11 -7.85 4.21
N ALA A 168 -2.07 -7.36 3.43
CA ALA A 168 -3.48 -7.43 3.77
C ALA A 168 -3.97 -8.88 3.84
N ALA A 169 -3.70 -9.69 2.81
CA ALA A 169 -4.11 -11.10 2.79
C ALA A 169 -3.43 -11.93 3.91
N TYR A 170 -2.18 -11.61 4.24
CA TYR A 170 -1.46 -12.23 5.36
C TYR A 170 -2.05 -11.82 6.72
N GLN A 171 -2.46 -10.56 6.90
CA GLN A 171 -3.17 -10.12 8.09
C GLN A 171 -4.48 -10.90 8.26
N ASP A 172 -5.27 -11.02 7.19
CA ASP A 172 -6.55 -11.76 7.19
C ASP A 172 -6.33 -13.24 7.54
N PHE A 173 -5.27 -13.84 7.01
CA PHE A 173 -4.86 -15.21 7.36
C PHE A 173 -4.56 -15.35 8.86
N LEU A 174 -3.75 -14.45 9.43
CA LEU A 174 -3.41 -14.48 10.85
C LEU A 174 -4.64 -14.30 11.74
N GLN A 175 -5.54 -13.37 11.39
CA GLN A 175 -6.79 -13.14 12.13
C GLN A 175 -7.70 -14.36 12.08
N ALA A 176 -7.93 -14.92 10.89
CA ALA A 176 -8.78 -16.10 10.72
C ALA A 176 -8.21 -17.31 11.49
N ARG A 177 -6.90 -17.57 11.37
CA ARG A 177 -6.23 -18.66 12.08
C ARG A 177 -6.27 -18.50 13.59
N GLY A 178 -6.02 -17.28 14.08
CA GLY A 178 -6.09 -16.99 15.51
C GLY A 178 -7.50 -17.15 16.08
N ARG A 179 -8.53 -16.67 15.36
CA ARG A 179 -9.94 -16.88 15.71
C ARG A 179 -10.31 -18.35 15.78
N GLN A 180 -9.87 -19.18 14.81
CA GLN A 180 -10.10 -20.63 14.87
C GLN A 180 -9.53 -21.25 16.14
N GLN A 181 -8.29 -20.92 16.51
CA GLN A 181 -7.64 -21.46 17.71
C GLN A 181 -8.40 -21.08 18.99
N VAL A 182 -8.90 -19.85 19.08
CA VAL A 182 -9.72 -19.41 20.22
C VAL A 182 -11.06 -20.15 20.25
N LEU A 183 -11.75 -20.22 19.11
CA LEU A 183 -13.07 -20.85 19.01
C LEU A 183 -13.02 -22.37 19.22
N GLU A 184 -11.93 -23.03 18.87
CA GLU A 184 -11.71 -24.44 19.17
C GLU A 184 -11.63 -24.69 20.68
N ARG A 185 -10.87 -23.86 21.41
CA ARG A 185 -10.84 -23.91 22.89
C ARG A 185 -12.19 -23.59 23.50
N TYR A 186 -12.91 -22.61 22.95
CA TYR A 186 -14.24 -22.25 23.44
C TYR A 186 -15.25 -23.37 23.21
N LEU A 187 -15.24 -24.02 22.04
CA LEU A 187 -16.06 -25.20 21.76
C LEU A 187 -15.75 -26.35 22.71
N THR A 188 -14.48 -26.59 23.01
CA THR A 188 -14.05 -27.63 23.96
C THR A 188 -14.66 -27.37 25.35
N ARG A 189 -14.61 -26.12 25.84
CA ARG A 189 -15.26 -25.76 27.11
C ARG A 189 -16.77 -25.92 27.06
N LEU A 190 -17.42 -25.51 25.97
CA LEU A 190 -18.87 -25.67 25.80
C LEU A 190 -19.30 -27.14 25.78
N ASP A 191 -18.46 -28.04 25.26
CA ASP A 191 -18.71 -29.48 25.27
C ASP A 191 -18.67 -30.04 26.70
N GLU A 192 -17.66 -29.65 27.49
CA GLU A 192 -17.56 -30.01 28.92
C GLU A 192 -18.75 -29.48 29.72
N TYR A 193 -19.11 -28.21 29.48
CA TYR A 193 -20.26 -27.55 30.08
C TYR A 193 -21.58 -28.24 29.75
N GLN A 194 -21.78 -28.65 28.48
CA GLN A 194 -22.97 -29.35 28.05
C GLN A 194 -23.11 -30.70 28.76
N GLN A 195 -22.02 -31.46 28.87
CA GLN A 195 -22.00 -32.75 29.58
C GLN A 195 -22.30 -32.58 31.08
N SER A 196 -21.70 -31.56 31.71
CA SER A 196 -21.94 -31.26 33.13
C SER A 196 -23.40 -30.86 33.39
N MET A 197 -23.95 -30.00 32.54
CA MET A 197 -25.34 -29.57 32.64
C MET A 197 -26.34 -30.69 32.36
N GLN A 198 -26.06 -31.57 31.39
CA GLN A 198 -26.88 -32.74 31.11
C GLN A 198 -27.06 -33.60 32.37
N ARG A 199 -25.96 -33.92 33.06
CA ARG A 199 -26.00 -34.69 34.33
C ARG A 199 -26.80 -33.97 35.43
N ARG A 200 -26.68 -32.64 35.52
CA ARG A 200 -27.43 -31.85 36.51
C ARG A 200 -28.93 -31.80 36.24
N VAL A 201 -29.33 -31.70 34.97
CA VAL A 201 -30.75 -31.73 34.58
C VAL A 201 -31.35 -33.12 34.82
N GLU A 202 -30.65 -34.19 34.45
CA GLU A 202 -31.08 -35.58 34.73
C GLU A 202 -31.22 -35.86 36.23
N GLY A 203 -30.33 -35.29 37.04
CA GLY A 203 -30.41 -35.36 38.51
C GLY A 203 -31.39 -34.39 39.15
N GLY A 204 -32.14 -33.58 38.38
CA GLY A 204 -33.10 -32.61 38.88
C GLY A 204 -32.49 -31.38 39.59
N ALA A 205 -31.16 -31.20 39.51
CA ALA A 205 -30.44 -30.12 40.16
C ALA A 205 -30.40 -28.82 39.33
N SER A 206 -30.83 -28.84 38.07
CA SER A 206 -30.90 -27.65 37.21
C SER A 206 -32.06 -27.72 36.22
N PRO A 207 -32.61 -26.59 35.76
CA PRO A 207 -33.67 -26.55 34.76
C PRO A 207 -33.20 -27.02 33.38
N SER A 208 -34.12 -27.60 32.58
CA SER A 208 -33.84 -27.96 31.18
C SER A 208 -33.49 -26.76 30.29
N SER A 209 -33.97 -25.56 30.63
CA SER A 209 -33.62 -24.31 29.92
C SER A 209 -32.12 -23.99 29.97
N ASP A 210 -31.43 -24.35 31.06
CA ASP A 210 -30.00 -24.10 31.20
C ASP A 210 -29.18 -25.00 30.28
N LEU A 211 -29.64 -26.23 30.06
CA LEU A 211 -29.05 -27.16 29.09
C LEU A 211 -29.28 -26.69 27.65
N GLU A 212 -30.49 -26.22 27.32
CA GLU A 212 -30.78 -25.65 26.00
C GLU A 212 -29.96 -24.39 25.72
N LEU A 213 -29.67 -23.56 26.74
CA LEU A 213 -28.79 -22.41 26.61
C LEU A 213 -27.37 -22.82 26.17
N VAL A 214 -26.79 -23.87 26.76
CA VAL A 214 -25.46 -24.37 26.33
C VAL A 214 -25.49 -24.88 24.91
N ARG A 215 -26.51 -25.68 24.57
CA ARG A 215 -26.68 -26.24 23.22
C ARG A 215 -26.76 -25.14 22.17
N SER A 216 -27.52 -24.08 22.46
CA SER A 216 -27.63 -22.89 21.61
C SER A 216 -26.28 -22.18 21.45
N ARG A 217 -25.57 -21.91 22.55
CA ARG A 217 -24.24 -21.26 22.53
C ARG A 217 -23.22 -22.08 21.75
N ARG A 218 -23.21 -23.40 21.92
CA ARG A 218 -22.34 -24.32 21.18
C ARG A 218 -22.63 -24.30 19.70
N SER A 219 -23.90 -24.31 19.30
CA SER A 219 -24.31 -24.19 17.89
C SER A 219 -23.80 -22.89 17.27
N GLY A 220 -23.96 -21.77 17.99
CA GLY A 220 -23.44 -20.46 17.57
C GLY A 220 -21.91 -20.43 17.44
N ALA A 221 -21.19 -20.96 18.44
CA ALA A 221 -19.73 -21.05 18.40
C ALA A 221 -19.24 -21.95 17.25
N ARG A 222 -19.95 -23.04 16.94
CA ARG A 222 -19.63 -23.92 15.81
C ARG A 222 -19.82 -23.20 14.48
N ALA A 223 -20.87 -22.38 14.34
CA ALA A 223 -21.06 -21.56 13.15
C ALA A 223 -19.93 -20.52 12.99
N GLN A 224 -19.51 -19.86 14.08
CA GLN A 224 -18.38 -18.93 14.07
C GLN A 224 -17.06 -19.63 13.70
N PHE A 225 -16.80 -20.83 14.23
CA PHE A 225 -15.62 -21.61 13.88
C PHE A 225 -15.59 -21.94 12.39
N LYS A 226 -16.72 -22.35 11.82
CA LYS A 226 -16.85 -22.60 10.36
C LYS A 226 -16.67 -21.35 9.52
N ALA A 227 -17.13 -20.18 10.00
CA ALA A 227 -16.87 -18.92 9.34
C ALA A 227 -15.36 -18.56 9.36
N ALA A 228 -14.67 -18.78 10.49
CA ALA A 228 -13.23 -18.56 10.59
C ALA A 228 -12.43 -19.55 9.73
N GLU A 229 -12.89 -20.80 9.58
CA GLU A 229 -12.35 -21.80 8.64
C GLU A 229 -12.43 -21.33 7.18
N ALA A 230 -13.61 -20.85 6.77
CA ALA A 230 -13.79 -20.31 5.44
C ALA A 230 -12.95 -19.05 5.19
N ALA A 231 -12.85 -18.14 6.18
CA ALA A 231 -12.05 -16.92 6.07
C ALA A 231 -10.55 -17.22 5.88
N GLU A 232 -10.02 -18.23 6.57
CA GLU A 232 -8.63 -18.64 6.39
C GLU A 232 -8.39 -19.23 5.00
N GLU A 233 -9.30 -20.07 4.49
CA GLU A 233 -9.18 -20.62 3.13
C GLU A 233 -9.22 -19.50 2.08
N VAL A 234 -10.08 -18.50 2.26
CA VAL A 234 -10.11 -17.31 1.38
C VAL A 234 -8.78 -16.57 1.40
N ALA A 235 -8.22 -16.31 2.59
CA ALA A 235 -6.92 -15.64 2.73
C ALA A 235 -5.78 -16.45 2.10
N LEU A 236 -5.78 -17.79 2.25
CA LEU A 236 -4.82 -18.69 1.61
C LEU A 236 -4.95 -18.68 0.08
N VAL A 237 -6.16 -18.66 -0.46
CA VAL A 237 -6.40 -18.54 -1.90
C VAL A 237 -5.87 -17.21 -2.43
N GLN A 238 -6.14 -16.11 -1.74
CA GLN A 238 -5.63 -14.78 -2.11
C GLN A 238 -4.09 -14.73 -2.09
N LEU A 239 -3.46 -15.22 -1.03
CA LEU A 239 -2.01 -15.32 -0.95
C LEU A 239 -1.45 -16.20 -2.07
N SER A 240 -2.09 -17.33 -2.35
CA SER A 240 -1.68 -18.24 -3.43
C SER A 240 -1.74 -17.56 -4.80
N GLN A 241 -2.77 -16.75 -5.05
CA GLN A 241 -2.92 -15.99 -6.29
C GLN A 241 -1.83 -14.91 -6.42
N LEU A 242 -1.57 -14.15 -5.35
CA LEU A 242 -0.56 -13.09 -5.35
C LEU A 242 0.87 -13.64 -5.54
N VAL A 243 1.18 -14.76 -4.92
CA VAL A 243 2.51 -15.39 -4.99
C VAL A 243 2.68 -16.25 -6.26
N GLY A 244 1.58 -16.67 -6.89
CA GLY A 244 1.58 -17.48 -8.10
C GLY A 244 1.84 -18.98 -7.86
N ARG A 245 1.69 -19.47 -6.63
CA ARG A 245 1.74 -20.90 -6.29
C ARG A 245 0.69 -21.22 -5.24
N ARG A 246 0.20 -22.47 -5.22
CA ARG A 246 -0.70 -22.92 -4.14
C ARG A 246 0.07 -22.93 -2.82
N LEU A 247 -0.43 -22.19 -1.85
CA LEU A 247 0.06 -22.15 -0.47
C LEU A 247 -0.87 -22.94 0.44
N THR A 248 -0.29 -23.56 1.45
CA THR A 248 -0.99 -24.22 2.56
C THR A 248 -0.63 -23.56 3.88
N ARG A 249 -1.33 -23.89 4.96
CA ARG A 249 -1.03 -23.39 6.31
C ARG A 249 0.41 -23.64 6.75
N ALA A 250 1.04 -24.71 6.23
CA ALA A 250 2.42 -25.09 6.56
C ALA A 250 3.46 -24.25 5.83
N ASP A 251 3.09 -23.61 4.72
CA ASP A 251 3.99 -22.77 3.92
C ASP A 251 4.17 -21.36 4.53
N ILE A 252 3.38 -20.97 5.53
CA ILE A 252 3.33 -19.60 6.06
C ILE A 252 3.87 -19.55 7.49
N LEU A 253 4.93 -18.76 7.68
CA LEU A 253 5.50 -18.48 9.01
C LEU A 253 4.59 -17.50 9.77
N ILE A 254 4.35 -17.75 11.07
CA ILE A 254 3.65 -16.80 11.94
C ILE A 254 4.68 -15.95 12.68
N GLU A 255 4.79 -14.69 12.28
CA GLU A 255 5.62 -13.71 12.96
C GLU A 255 4.92 -13.16 14.21
N ARG A 256 5.64 -13.06 15.34
CA ARG A 256 5.08 -12.60 16.64
C ARG A 256 5.67 -11.27 17.14
N SER A 257 6.74 -10.78 16.52
CA SER A 257 7.46 -9.59 16.98
C SER A 257 7.32 -8.43 16.01
N ALA A 258 6.79 -7.32 16.51
CA ALA A 258 6.88 -6.02 15.87
C ALA A 258 7.72 -5.09 16.75
N SER A 259 8.88 -4.65 16.24
CA SER A 259 9.65 -3.57 16.84
C SER A 259 8.88 -2.25 16.78
N SER A 260 9.22 -1.31 17.65
CA SER A 260 8.64 0.04 17.62
C SER A 260 9.03 0.73 16.31
N PRO A 261 8.07 1.41 15.62
CA PRO A 261 8.39 2.17 14.42
C PRO A 261 9.30 3.36 14.76
N ALA A 262 10.10 3.80 13.79
CA ALA A 262 10.88 5.04 13.89
C ALA A 262 9.97 6.27 14.08
N ALA A 263 10.51 7.45 14.40
CA ALA A 263 9.71 8.66 14.55
C ALA A 263 8.91 8.97 13.27
N LEU A 264 7.68 9.48 13.43
CA LEU A 264 6.76 9.74 12.31
C LEU A 264 7.40 10.66 11.26
N GLU A 265 8.09 11.71 11.72
CA GLU A 265 8.75 12.68 10.86
C GLU A 265 9.80 12.00 9.97
N ASP A 266 10.54 11.04 10.51
CA ASP A 266 11.54 10.28 9.77
C ASP A 266 10.91 9.33 8.75
N VAL A 267 9.79 8.68 9.13
CA VAL A 267 9.02 7.79 8.24
C VAL A 267 8.44 8.58 7.06
N VAL A 268 7.81 9.73 7.31
CA VAL A 268 7.27 10.59 6.25
C VAL A 268 8.37 11.11 5.33
N ALA A 269 9.51 11.54 5.89
CA ALA A 269 10.64 12.02 5.11
C ALA A 269 11.25 10.90 4.23
N ARG A 270 11.34 9.67 4.74
CA ARG A 270 11.79 8.51 3.94
C ARG A 270 10.78 8.18 2.84
N ALA A 271 9.49 8.13 3.17
CA ALA A 271 8.43 7.83 2.21
C ALA A 271 8.39 8.83 1.04
N ASP A 272 8.57 10.13 1.30
CA ASP A 272 8.61 11.16 0.23
C ASP A 272 9.77 10.94 -0.75
N ASN A 273 10.93 10.52 -0.25
CA ASN A 273 12.12 10.27 -1.06
C ASN A 273 12.09 8.93 -1.81
N PHE A 274 11.46 7.91 -1.22
CA PHE A 274 11.46 6.55 -1.76
C PHE A 274 10.22 6.20 -2.60
N SER A 275 9.13 6.96 -2.46
CA SER A 275 7.85 6.62 -3.10
C SER A 275 7.98 6.46 -4.63
N PRO A 276 7.74 5.25 -5.17
CA PRO A 276 7.87 4.99 -6.60
C PRO A 276 6.82 5.77 -7.40
N THR A 277 5.65 6.01 -6.81
CA THR A 277 4.61 6.87 -7.39
C THR A 277 5.10 8.31 -7.54
N LEU A 278 5.74 8.89 -6.53
CA LEU A 278 6.25 10.27 -6.61
C LEU A 278 7.44 10.38 -7.58
N LEU A 279 8.31 9.37 -7.60
CA LEU A 279 9.42 9.29 -8.56
C LEU A 279 8.91 9.17 -10.00
N ARG A 280 7.90 8.33 -10.24
CA ARG A 280 7.22 8.22 -11.54
C ARG A 280 6.60 9.54 -11.97
N LEU A 281 5.82 10.18 -11.09
CA LEU A 281 5.17 11.46 -11.38
C LEU A 281 6.18 12.59 -11.64
N SER A 282 7.33 12.58 -10.96
CA SER A 282 8.46 13.48 -11.30
C SER A 282 8.95 13.28 -12.74
N GLN A 283 9.03 12.04 -13.22
CA GLN A 283 9.40 11.74 -14.60
C GLN A 283 8.27 12.08 -15.58
N ASP A 284 7.01 11.93 -15.20
CA ASP A 284 5.87 12.35 -16.02
C ASP A 284 5.87 13.88 -16.22
N ILE A 285 6.22 14.66 -15.20
CA ILE A 285 6.43 16.12 -15.34
C ILE A 285 7.55 16.41 -16.34
N ALA A 286 8.66 15.67 -16.28
CA ALA A 286 9.77 15.83 -17.23
C ALA A 286 9.34 15.46 -18.67
N ALA A 287 8.52 14.43 -18.84
CA ALA A 287 7.95 14.07 -20.13
C ALA A 287 7.04 15.16 -20.68
N SER A 288 6.12 15.69 -19.86
CA SER A 288 5.24 16.81 -20.24
C SER A 288 6.02 18.06 -20.62
N ARG A 289 7.15 18.36 -19.95
CA ARG A 289 8.04 19.47 -20.33
C ARG A 289 8.68 19.26 -21.70
N GLY A 290 9.11 18.03 -22.00
CA GLY A 290 9.59 17.67 -23.33
C GLY A 290 8.52 17.85 -24.41
N ASP A 291 7.29 17.41 -24.15
CA ASP A 291 6.14 17.60 -25.06
C ASP A 291 5.78 19.09 -25.26
N ALA A 292 5.89 19.90 -24.21
CA ALA A 292 5.73 21.34 -24.29
C ALA A 292 6.82 21.98 -25.16
N ALA A 293 8.07 21.51 -25.06
CA ALA A 293 9.16 21.95 -25.94
C ALA A 293 8.91 21.56 -27.40
N VAL A 294 8.41 20.34 -27.67
CA VAL A 294 7.98 19.89 -29.01
C VAL A 294 6.88 20.80 -29.57
N SER A 295 5.88 21.12 -28.75
CA SER A 295 4.77 22.00 -29.13
C SER A 295 5.24 23.43 -29.42
N LYS A 296 6.21 23.92 -28.64
CA LYS A 296 6.84 25.23 -28.87
C LYS A 296 7.67 25.26 -30.15
N ALA A 297 8.36 24.16 -30.47
CA ALA A 297 9.17 24.03 -31.68
C ALA A 297 8.35 24.14 -32.97
N ALA A 298 7.05 23.79 -32.93
CA ALA A 298 6.15 23.92 -34.08
C ALA A 298 5.91 25.38 -34.54
N MET A 299 6.34 26.37 -33.75
CA MET A 299 6.30 27.78 -34.12
C MET A 299 7.52 28.23 -34.95
N PHE A 300 8.50 27.35 -35.15
CA PHE A 300 9.70 27.63 -35.93
C PHE A 300 9.73 26.81 -37.22
N PRO A 301 10.38 27.31 -38.29
CA PRO A 301 10.66 26.49 -39.45
C PRO A 301 11.58 25.31 -39.11
N THR A 302 11.63 24.32 -39.99
CA THR A 302 12.57 23.21 -39.92
C THR A 302 13.48 23.26 -41.15
N LEU A 303 14.75 22.92 -40.95
CA LEU A 303 15.78 22.89 -41.98
C LEU A 303 16.28 21.46 -42.14
N ALA A 304 16.24 20.95 -43.36
CA ALA A 304 16.72 19.60 -43.69
C ALA A 304 17.59 19.63 -44.95
N LEU A 305 18.57 18.73 -45.00
CA LEU A 305 19.31 18.41 -46.21
C LEU A 305 18.63 17.24 -46.90
N VAL A 306 18.23 17.40 -48.16
CA VAL A 306 17.54 16.37 -48.94
C VAL A 306 18.36 16.03 -50.17
N ALA A 307 18.74 14.77 -50.31
CA ALA A 307 19.28 14.22 -51.55
C ALA A 307 18.22 13.33 -52.19
N GLN A 308 17.92 13.53 -53.47
CA GLN A 308 16.95 12.73 -54.21
C GLN A 308 17.51 12.26 -55.56
N ASN A 309 17.17 11.03 -55.92
CA ASN A 309 17.33 10.45 -57.24
C ASN A 309 15.94 10.17 -57.80
N GLU A 310 15.58 10.87 -58.85
CA GLU A 310 14.33 10.67 -59.59
C GLU A 310 14.64 9.91 -60.88
N GLN A 311 13.94 8.80 -61.09
CA GLN A 311 14.00 7.99 -62.29
C GLN A 311 12.60 7.95 -62.91
N GLY A 312 12.44 8.59 -64.06
CA GLY A 312 11.21 8.57 -64.84
C GLY A 312 11.38 7.69 -66.08
N GLN A 313 10.45 6.78 -66.31
CA GLN A 313 10.31 6.07 -67.58
C GLN A 313 8.96 6.44 -68.18
N GLY A 314 8.99 7.07 -69.36
CA GLY A 314 7.79 7.35 -70.14
C GLY A 314 7.99 7.08 -71.62
N ASN A 315 7.00 7.44 -72.45
CA ASN A 315 6.99 7.18 -73.89
C ASN A 315 8.19 7.75 -74.68
N VAL A 316 8.96 8.69 -74.11
CA VAL A 316 10.10 9.38 -74.76
C VAL A 316 11.47 8.90 -74.24
N GLY A 317 11.51 7.89 -73.36
CA GLY A 317 12.75 7.28 -72.85
C GLY A 317 12.87 7.33 -71.32
N GLN A 318 14.04 6.89 -70.82
CA GLN A 318 14.38 6.88 -69.40
C GLN A 318 15.17 8.15 -69.05
N ASN A 319 14.72 8.90 -68.05
CA ASN A 319 15.43 10.06 -67.53
C ASN A 319 15.80 9.84 -66.07
N SER A 320 17.00 10.26 -65.66
CA SER A 320 17.44 10.21 -64.27
C SER A 320 18.00 11.55 -63.84
N THR A 321 17.47 12.08 -62.73
CA THR A 321 17.90 13.36 -62.16
C THR A 321 18.34 13.15 -60.72
N ASN A 322 19.56 13.60 -60.39
CA ASN A 322 20.08 13.66 -59.03
C ASN A 322 20.05 15.10 -58.55
N THR A 323 19.36 15.35 -57.43
CA THR A 323 19.26 16.69 -56.85
C THR A 323 19.60 16.65 -55.37
N VAL A 324 20.49 17.54 -54.93
CA VAL A 324 20.75 17.80 -53.51
C VAL A 324 20.26 19.21 -53.21
N MET A 325 19.39 19.35 -52.22
CA MET A 325 18.76 20.62 -51.88
C MET A 325 18.67 20.82 -50.37
N LEU A 326 18.67 22.09 -49.97
CA LEU A 326 18.37 22.51 -48.61
C LEU A 326 16.87 22.83 -48.55
N GLN A 327 16.12 22.06 -47.75
CA GLN A 327 14.68 22.23 -47.60
C GLN A 327 14.36 23.00 -46.32
N VAL A 328 13.63 24.10 -46.45
CA VAL A 328 13.03 24.84 -45.34
C VAL A 328 11.54 24.58 -45.34
N GLN A 329 11.01 23.99 -44.27
CA GLN A 329 9.59 23.70 -44.12
C GLN A 329 9.03 24.41 -42.89
N PHE A 330 7.97 25.21 -43.06
CA PHE A 330 7.26 25.86 -41.97
C PHE A 330 5.78 25.52 -42.01
N THR A 331 5.28 24.87 -40.94
CA THR A 331 3.89 24.40 -40.87
C THR A 331 3.29 24.77 -39.51
N PRO A 332 2.83 26.02 -39.30
CA PRO A 332 2.24 26.46 -38.03
C PRO A 332 0.83 25.86 -37.75
N GLY A 333 0.31 25.06 -38.68
CA GLY A 333 -1.02 24.46 -38.63
C GLY A 333 -2.13 25.42 -39.04
N ALA A 334 -3.33 24.88 -39.26
CA ALA A 334 -4.52 25.65 -39.63
C ALA A 334 -4.78 26.76 -38.60
N GLY A 335 -5.03 27.98 -39.08
CA GLY A 335 -5.34 29.14 -38.24
C GLY A 335 -4.24 29.53 -37.22
N LEU A 336 -2.97 29.19 -37.47
CA LEU A 336 -1.85 29.38 -36.52
C LEU A 336 -2.06 28.65 -35.18
N SER A 337 -2.78 27.53 -35.22
CA SER A 337 -3.11 26.69 -34.05
C SER A 337 -1.91 26.21 -33.24
N ALA A 338 -0.68 26.25 -33.78
CA ALA A 338 0.53 25.97 -33.02
C ALA A 338 0.69 26.85 -31.77
N LEU A 339 0.25 28.12 -31.82
CA LEU A 339 0.28 29.03 -30.67
C LEU A 339 -0.59 28.51 -29.52
N SER A 340 -1.84 28.16 -29.83
CA SER A 340 -2.79 27.61 -28.85
C SER A 340 -2.33 26.23 -28.33
N ARG A 341 -1.75 25.38 -29.19
CA ARG A 341 -1.18 24.09 -28.78
C ARG A 341 -0.02 24.27 -27.80
N SER A 342 0.85 25.25 -27.99
CA SER A 342 1.93 25.54 -27.05
C SER A 342 1.39 25.96 -25.68
N SER A 343 0.36 26.80 -25.63
CA SER A 343 -0.27 27.18 -24.35
C SER A 343 -0.94 25.98 -23.68
N SER A 344 -1.60 25.13 -24.46
CA SER A 344 -2.22 23.91 -23.94
C SER A 344 -1.17 22.94 -23.38
N ALA A 345 -0.04 22.76 -24.06
CA ALA A 345 1.04 21.89 -23.60
C ALA A 345 1.69 22.42 -22.31
N GLN A 346 1.82 23.74 -22.14
CA GLN A 346 2.27 24.32 -20.88
C GLN A 346 1.28 24.04 -19.74
N ALA A 347 -0.02 24.19 -19.98
CA ALA A 347 -1.04 23.86 -18.97
C ALA A 347 -1.01 22.36 -18.58
N GLN A 348 -0.63 21.46 -19.50
CA GLN A 348 -0.44 20.04 -19.18
C GLN A 348 0.78 19.79 -18.27
N VAL A 349 1.81 20.64 -18.32
CA VAL A 349 2.91 20.61 -17.35
C VAL A 349 2.40 20.99 -15.97
N ASP A 350 1.61 22.05 -15.87
CA ASP A 350 1.03 22.51 -14.61
C ASP A 350 0.12 21.43 -14.00
N VAL A 351 -0.72 20.78 -14.81
CA VAL A 351 -1.54 19.62 -14.39
C VAL A 351 -0.68 18.46 -13.87
N ALA A 352 0.44 18.15 -14.53
CA ALA A 352 1.34 17.10 -14.07
C ALA A 352 2.01 17.45 -12.72
N GLN A 353 2.30 18.74 -12.49
CA GLN A 353 2.83 19.23 -11.21
C GLN A 353 1.78 19.12 -10.09
N ASP A 354 0.54 19.56 -10.36
CA ASP A 354 -0.56 19.47 -9.39
C ASP A 354 -0.88 18.01 -9.03
N ASN A 355 -0.87 17.10 -10.02
CA ASN A 355 -1.05 15.66 -9.78
C ASN A 355 0.04 15.08 -8.86
N ARG A 356 1.30 15.52 -9.00
CA ARG A 356 2.38 15.11 -8.09
C ARG A 356 2.17 15.64 -6.68
N GLU A 357 1.77 16.90 -6.54
CA GLU A 357 1.52 17.49 -5.22
C GLU A 357 0.33 16.84 -4.50
N ALA A 358 -0.74 16.56 -5.25
CA ALA A 358 -1.89 15.79 -4.73
C ALA A 358 -1.47 14.38 -4.28
N ALA A 359 -0.65 13.68 -5.07
CA ALA A 359 -0.12 12.37 -4.70
C ALA A 359 0.80 12.43 -3.47
N ARG A 360 1.57 13.51 -3.31
CA ARG A 360 2.44 13.73 -2.15
C ARG A 360 1.60 13.93 -0.88
N THR A 361 0.57 14.78 -0.96
CA THR A 361 -0.36 15.03 0.15
C THR A 361 -1.10 13.75 0.56
N ASP A 362 -1.56 12.95 -0.40
CA ASP A 362 -2.22 11.66 -0.17
C ASP A 362 -1.25 10.65 0.47
N LEU A 363 0.01 10.59 0.01
CA LEU A 363 1.04 9.75 0.63
C LEU A 363 1.28 10.15 2.09
N GLU A 364 1.50 11.44 2.37
CA GLU A 364 1.70 11.94 3.74
C GLU A 364 0.52 11.58 4.66
N SER A 365 -0.71 11.74 4.15
CA SER A 365 -1.93 11.38 4.88
C SER A 365 -2.01 9.87 5.17
N ARG A 366 -1.73 9.02 4.18
CA ARG A 366 -1.74 7.56 4.34
C ARG A 366 -0.67 7.07 5.31
N VAL A 367 0.55 7.56 5.18
CA VAL A 367 1.67 7.22 6.07
C VAL A 367 1.35 7.64 7.50
N SER A 368 0.83 8.86 7.68
CA SER A 368 0.42 9.35 9.00
C SER A 368 -0.69 8.48 9.60
N SER A 369 -1.72 8.14 8.82
CA SER A 369 -2.80 7.26 9.28
C SER A 369 -2.29 5.88 9.67
N GLU A 370 -1.43 5.26 8.86
CA GLU A 370 -0.88 3.93 9.13
C GLU A 370 0.00 3.96 10.38
N TYR A 371 0.81 5.01 10.54
CA TYR A 371 1.64 5.20 11.72
C TYR A 371 0.78 5.34 12.99
N GLN A 372 -0.28 6.15 12.97
CA GLN A 372 -1.16 6.29 14.14
C GLN A 372 -1.90 5.00 14.47
N ASN A 373 -2.35 4.24 13.45
CA ASN A 373 -2.96 2.93 13.66
C ASN A 373 -1.98 1.95 14.31
N GLN A 374 -0.74 1.88 13.81
CA GLN A 374 0.30 1.02 14.39
C GLN A 374 0.64 1.43 15.82
N ARG A 375 0.82 2.74 16.06
CA ARG A 375 1.11 3.27 17.39
C ARG A 375 -0.01 2.95 18.37
N SER A 376 -1.26 3.22 18.00
CA SER A 376 -2.43 2.88 18.81
C SER A 376 -2.53 1.39 19.09
N ALA A 377 -2.21 0.54 18.10
CA ALA A 377 -2.20 -0.90 18.29
C ALA A 377 -1.10 -1.38 19.26
N MET A 378 0.07 -0.73 19.26
CA MET A 378 1.14 -1.01 20.22
C MET A 378 0.78 -0.53 21.63
N GLU A 379 0.21 0.68 21.76
CA GLU A 379 -0.18 1.25 23.05
C GLU A 379 -1.35 0.49 23.69
N SER A 380 -2.28 -0.05 22.88
CA SER A 380 -3.46 -0.81 23.37
C SER A 380 -3.15 -2.26 23.74
N GLN A 381 -2.00 -2.80 23.30
CA GLN A 381 -1.63 -4.19 23.55
C GLN A 381 -1.71 -4.62 25.03
N PRO A 382 -1.04 -3.92 25.99
CA PRO A 382 -1.07 -4.33 27.38
C PRO A 382 -2.48 -4.34 27.97
N ASP A 383 -3.35 -3.40 27.57
CA ASP A 383 -4.72 -3.31 28.07
C ASP A 383 -5.61 -4.45 27.54
N VAL A 384 -5.48 -4.78 26.25
CA VAL A 384 -6.22 -5.89 25.63
C VAL A 384 -5.78 -7.24 26.21
N GLU A 385 -4.47 -7.43 26.44
CA GLU A 385 -3.93 -8.62 27.10
C GLU A 385 -4.38 -8.71 28.57
N ALA A 386 -4.32 -7.59 29.31
CA ALA A 386 -4.78 -7.52 30.69
C ALA A 386 -6.28 -7.83 30.81
N ASN A 387 -7.10 -7.37 29.87
CA ASN A 387 -8.52 -7.69 29.82
C ASN A 387 -8.77 -9.20 29.61
N ALA A 388 -8.05 -9.85 28.69
CA ALA A 388 -8.16 -11.30 28.48
C ALA A 388 -7.76 -12.10 29.73
N VAL A 389 -6.67 -11.70 30.40
CA VAL A 389 -6.24 -12.30 31.68
C VAL A 389 -7.29 -12.07 32.78
N GLY A 390 -7.88 -10.88 32.84
CA GLY A 390 -8.96 -10.54 33.76
C GLY A 390 -10.21 -11.40 33.54
N ALA A 391 -10.67 -11.49 32.29
CA ALA A 391 -11.80 -12.32 31.88
C ALA A 391 -11.59 -13.80 32.25
N ALA A 392 -10.36 -14.32 32.07
CA ALA A 392 -10.02 -15.68 32.47
C ALA A 392 -10.15 -15.90 33.98
N LYS A 393 -9.68 -14.95 34.81
CA LYS A 393 -9.81 -15.01 36.28
C LYS A 393 -11.26 -14.93 36.74
N VAL A 394 -12.08 -14.11 36.08
CA VAL A 394 -13.52 -13.99 36.36
C VAL A 394 -14.22 -15.30 36.05
N LEU A 395 -13.98 -15.88 34.87
CA LEU A 395 -14.54 -17.17 34.47
C LEU A 395 -14.19 -18.27 35.49
N ALA A 396 -12.91 -18.42 35.83
CA ALA A 396 -12.45 -19.42 36.80
C ALA A 396 -13.07 -19.24 38.21
N SER A 397 -13.43 -18.00 38.56
CA SER A 397 -14.13 -17.71 39.82
C SER A 397 -15.61 -18.05 39.74
N TYR A 398 -16.26 -17.74 38.62
CA TYR A 398 -17.68 -18.03 38.39
C TYR A 398 -17.93 -19.54 38.29
N GLU A 399 -17.04 -20.29 37.65
CA GLU A 399 -17.09 -21.76 37.62
C GLU A 399 -17.09 -22.36 39.05
N ARG A 400 -16.19 -21.89 39.92
CA ARG A 400 -16.14 -22.32 41.33
C ARG A 400 -17.40 -21.94 42.10
N LEU A 401 -17.89 -20.71 41.93
CA LEU A 401 -19.08 -20.23 42.64
C LEU A 401 -20.37 -20.93 42.18
N PHE A 402 -20.46 -21.30 40.90
CA PHE A 402 -21.56 -22.07 40.35
C PHE A 402 -21.69 -23.46 40.99
N ILE A 403 -20.56 -24.14 41.23
CA ILE A 403 -20.55 -25.43 41.95
C ILE A 403 -21.16 -25.27 43.35
N THR A 404 -20.87 -24.16 44.03
CA THR A 404 -21.41 -23.85 45.37
C THR A 404 -22.83 -23.25 45.37
N GLY A 405 -23.46 -23.10 44.20
CA GLY A 405 -24.79 -22.49 44.07
C GLY A 405 -24.83 -20.97 44.27
N LYS A 406 -23.68 -20.29 44.36
CA LYS A 406 -23.56 -18.85 44.62
C LYS A 406 -23.63 -17.98 43.36
N ARG A 407 -23.62 -18.59 42.18
CA ARG A 407 -23.69 -17.90 40.88
C ARG A 407 -24.56 -18.69 39.92
N SER A 408 -25.22 -18.02 38.98
CA SER A 408 -26.09 -18.68 38.01
C SER A 408 -25.29 -19.31 36.87
N TRP A 409 -25.88 -20.28 36.18
CA TRP A 409 -25.27 -20.87 34.99
C TRP A 409 -25.09 -19.86 33.85
N LEU A 410 -26.07 -18.97 33.68
CA LEU A 410 -26.04 -17.89 32.70
C LEU A 410 -24.80 -17.01 32.88
N ASP A 411 -24.40 -16.73 34.13
CA ASP A 411 -23.20 -15.95 34.43
C ASP A 411 -21.91 -16.66 33.98
N VAL A 412 -21.82 -17.98 34.15
CA VAL A 412 -20.66 -18.78 33.73
C VAL A 412 -20.52 -18.76 32.21
N ILE A 413 -21.62 -19.02 31.49
CA ILE A 413 -21.62 -18.97 30.01
C ILE A 413 -21.24 -17.58 29.50
N ASN A 414 -21.78 -16.52 30.11
CA ASN A 414 -21.48 -15.16 29.69
C ASN A 414 -19.99 -14.83 29.94
N ALA A 415 -19.42 -15.25 31.07
CA ALA A 415 -18.00 -15.09 31.35
C ALA A 415 -17.12 -15.90 30.37
N ALA A 416 -17.57 -17.09 29.94
CA ALA A 416 -16.85 -17.90 28.95
C ALA A 416 -16.86 -17.25 27.57
N SER A 417 -17.99 -16.67 27.16
CA SER A 417 -18.09 -15.89 25.93
C SER A 417 -17.21 -14.63 25.99
N GLU A 418 -17.17 -13.94 27.13
CA GLU A 418 -16.35 -12.74 27.32
C GLU A 418 -14.85 -13.05 27.20
N LEU A 419 -14.40 -14.16 27.80
CA LEU A 419 -13.03 -14.64 27.63
C LEU A 419 -12.72 -14.93 26.15
N SER A 420 -13.60 -15.66 25.45
CA SER A 420 -13.40 -15.96 24.03
C SER A 420 -13.31 -14.69 23.18
N ASN A 421 -14.17 -13.70 23.44
CA ASN A 421 -14.14 -12.42 22.72
C ASN A 421 -12.85 -11.64 23.01
N SER A 422 -12.40 -11.64 24.26
CA SER A 422 -11.16 -10.99 24.67
C SER A 422 -9.92 -11.67 24.05
N GLU A 423 -9.88 -12.99 24.01
CA GLU A 423 -8.80 -13.74 23.33
C GLU A 423 -8.78 -13.50 21.82
N ILE A 424 -9.94 -13.38 21.17
CA ILE A 424 -10.05 -12.98 19.76
C ILE A 424 -9.48 -11.57 19.56
N ALA A 425 -9.80 -10.62 20.44
CA ALA A 425 -9.27 -9.26 20.37
C ALA A 425 -7.74 -9.20 20.48
N VAL A 426 -7.14 -10.00 21.37
CA VAL A 426 -5.67 -10.13 21.46
C VAL A 426 -5.07 -10.65 20.15
N SER A 427 -5.69 -11.68 19.57
CA SER A 427 -5.23 -12.26 18.31
C SER A 427 -5.34 -11.28 17.14
N ASP A 428 -6.47 -10.58 17.02
CA ASP A 428 -6.71 -9.63 15.94
C ASP A 428 -5.74 -8.45 16.03
N LEU A 429 -5.48 -7.95 17.23
CA LEU A 429 -4.50 -6.88 17.48
C LEU A 429 -3.08 -7.31 17.13
N THR A 430 -2.71 -8.55 17.46
CA THR A 430 -1.39 -9.10 17.12
C THR A 430 -1.20 -9.15 15.61
N ALA A 431 -2.19 -9.63 14.86
CA ALA A 431 -2.16 -9.65 13.40
C ALA A 431 -2.06 -8.24 12.80
N GLN A 432 -2.83 -7.28 13.33
CA GLN A 432 -2.77 -5.88 12.91
C GLN A 432 -1.38 -5.27 13.11
N ARG A 433 -0.72 -5.56 14.24
CA ARG A 433 0.62 -5.02 14.55
C ARG A 433 1.72 -5.56 13.62
N VAL A 434 1.66 -6.85 13.30
CA VAL A 434 2.61 -7.48 12.37
C VAL A 434 2.44 -6.88 10.97
N ALA A 435 1.19 -6.80 10.49
CA ALA A 435 0.88 -6.23 9.19
C ALA A 435 1.18 -4.72 9.11
N GLY A 436 0.84 -3.95 10.15
CA GLY A 436 1.05 -2.50 10.20
C GLY A 436 2.53 -2.12 10.20
N ARG A 437 3.37 -2.86 10.92
CA ARG A 437 4.83 -2.71 10.83
C ARG A 437 5.32 -2.87 9.39
N TYR A 438 4.87 -3.93 8.73
CA TYR A 438 5.32 -4.21 7.37
C TYR A 438 4.78 -3.18 6.37
N ARG A 439 3.54 -2.68 6.53
CA ARG A 439 3.02 -1.57 5.71
C ARG A 439 3.85 -0.30 5.85
N ILE A 440 4.31 0.04 7.06
CA ILE A 440 5.23 1.15 7.28
C ILE A 440 6.57 0.91 6.57
N ALA A 441 7.15 -0.30 6.71
CA ALA A 441 8.38 -0.67 6.02
C ALA A 441 8.26 -0.57 4.48
N LEU A 442 7.09 -0.89 3.93
CA LEU A 442 6.81 -0.75 2.49
C LEU A 442 6.82 0.71 2.03
N TYR A 443 6.38 1.66 2.87
CA TYR A 443 6.45 3.08 2.56
C TYR A 443 7.88 3.61 2.65
N ASP A 444 8.65 3.14 3.64
CA ASP A 444 10.03 3.55 3.88
C ASP A 444 11.03 2.98 2.87
N GLY A 445 10.67 1.89 2.19
CA GLY A 445 11.56 1.21 1.26
C GLY A 445 12.61 0.33 1.90
N GLU A 446 12.39 -0.08 3.15
CA GLU A 446 13.29 -1.00 3.85
C GLU A 446 13.42 -2.38 3.16
N PRO A 447 12.36 -2.98 2.57
CA PRO A 447 12.48 -4.30 1.97
C PRO A 447 13.47 -4.32 0.80
N LEU A 448 14.46 -5.21 0.91
CA LEU A 448 15.59 -5.29 -0.03
C LEU A 448 15.18 -5.58 -1.48
N TRP A 449 14.03 -6.24 -1.67
CA TRP A 449 13.48 -6.56 -2.98
C TRP A 449 12.87 -5.35 -3.72
N MET A 450 12.72 -4.19 -3.04
CA MET A 450 12.29 -2.92 -3.63
C MET A 450 13.45 -2.02 -4.06
N THR A 451 14.59 -2.60 -4.43
CA THR A 451 15.77 -1.90 -4.94
C THR A 451 15.53 -1.31 -6.34
N TYR A 452 14.68 -0.30 -6.46
CA TYR A 452 14.57 0.59 -7.62
C TYR A 452 15.18 1.98 -7.37
N ALA A 453 15.56 2.28 -6.12
CA ALA A 453 16.17 3.55 -5.72
C ALA A 453 17.70 3.59 -5.90
N ASN A 454 18.39 2.45 -5.98
CA ASN A 454 19.86 2.39 -6.05
C ASN A 454 20.45 2.55 -7.46
N ASP A 455 19.62 2.56 -8.52
CA ASP A 455 20.04 2.77 -9.91
C ASP A 455 19.90 4.25 -10.37
N GLN A 456 19.83 5.18 -9.41
CA GLN A 456 19.76 6.64 -9.65
C GLN A 456 21.10 7.23 -10.09
#